data_AF-A0A5C1QG84-F1
#
_entry.id   AF-A0A5C1QG84-F1
#
_cell.length_a   1.000
_cell.length_b   1.000
_cell.length_c   1.000
_cell.angle_alpha   90.00
_cell.angle_beta   90.00
_cell.angle_gamma   90.00
#
_symmetry.space_group_name_H-M   'P 1'
#
loop_
_entity.id
_entity.type
_entity.pdbx_description
1 polymer ?
#
loop_
_entity_poly.entity_id
_entity_poly.type
_entity_poly.pdbx_seq_one_letter_code
_entity_poly.pdbx_strand_id
1 'polypeptide(L)'
;MMKKTPEKIWLNFCNDYKDIEIKAQSATGDNALTHLEQRYFDLAFIDIGIPGKTGVEVVREAISRGIKLHILFLLRHFPIMGQKHSNLEL
;
A
#
# COMPACT_ATOMS: atom_id res chain seq x y z
N MET A 1 -10.86 -20.25 13.71
CA MET A 1 -9.76 -19.77 12.84
C MET A 1 -9.86 -18.25 12.75
N MET A 2 -8.94 -17.50 13.38
CA MET A 2 -8.96 -16.02 13.30
C MET A 2 -8.61 -15.59 11.88
N LYS A 3 -9.50 -14.83 11.22
CA LYS A 3 -9.16 -14.12 9.99
C LYS A 3 -8.08 -13.10 10.33
N LYS A 4 -6.85 -13.28 9.82
CA LYS A 4 -5.82 -12.23 9.89
C LYS A 4 -6.36 -11.05 9.09
N THR A 5 -6.53 -9.91 9.75
CA THR A 5 -6.89 -8.67 9.06
C THR A 5 -5.71 -8.22 8.19
N PRO A 6 -5.95 -7.55 7.05
CA PRO A 6 -4.89 -7.14 6.12
C PRO A 6 -3.77 -6.37 6.83
N GLU A 7 -4.10 -5.51 7.81
CA GLU A 7 -3.09 -4.77 8.58
C GLU A 7 -2.09 -5.69 9.32
N LYS A 8 -2.52 -6.88 9.78
CA LYS A 8 -1.65 -7.84 10.47
C LYS A 8 -0.79 -8.67 9.52
N ILE A 9 -1.10 -8.72 8.23
CA ILE A 9 -0.32 -9.48 7.25
C ILE A 9 0.95 -8.70 6.88
N TRP A 10 0.82 -7.39 6.64
CA TRP A 10 1.94 -6.52 6.28
C TRP A 10 2.93 -6.30 7.43
N LEU A 11 2.44 -6.18 8.66
CA LEU A 11 3.30 -6.06 9.85
C LEU A 11 4.22 -7.27 10.04
N ASN A 12 3.71 -8.48 9.78
CA ASN A 12 4.54 -9.69 9.90
C ASN A 12 5.57 -9.79 8.77
N PHE A 13 5.18 -9.48 7.53
CA PHE A 13 6.11 -9.51 6.39
C PHE A 13 7.30 -8.57 6.58
N CYS A 14 7.06 -7.36 7.08
CA CYS A 14 8.13 -6.37 7.22
C CYS A 14 9.07 -6.68 8.39
N ASN A 15 8.58 -7.35 9.44
CA ASN A 15 9.40 -7.75 10.59
C ASN A 15 10.50 -8.77 10.25
N ASP A 16 10.35 -9.49 9.13
CA ASP A 16 11.36 -10.44 8.66
C ASP A 16 12.59 -9.72 8.04
N TYR A 17 12.46 -8.43 7.70
CA TYR A 17 13.52 -7.61 7.11
C TYR A 17 14.04 -6.59 8.12
N LYS A 18 15.10 -6.96 8.84
CA LYS A 18 15.72 -6.12 9.89
C LYS A 18 16.29 -4.80 9.39
N ASP A 19 16.55 -4.69 8.09
CA ASP A 19 17.14 -3.51 7.46
C ASP A 19 16.08 -2.55 6.90
N ILE A 20 14.78 -2.83 7.08
CA ILE A 20 13.67 -2.00 6.63
C ILE A 20 12.89 -1.51 7.85
N GLU A 21 12.79 -0.19 8.00
CA GLU A 21 11.97 0.43 9.03
C GLU A 21 10.58 0.81 8.47
N ILE A 22 9.51 0.29 9.07
CA ILE A 22 8.15 0.74 8.76
C ILE A 22 7.83 1.98 9.59
N LYS A 23 8.05 3.16 9.00
CA LYS A 23 7.86 4.46 9.67
C LYS A 23 6.39 4.87 9.86
N ALA A 24 5.47 4.36 9.04
CA ALA A 24 4.04 4.65 9.10
C ALA A 24 3.20 3.62 8.31
N GLN A 25 1.92 3.51 8.66
CA GLN A 25 0.89 2.76 7.92
C GLN A 25 -0.42 3.55 7.96
N SER A 26 -1.16 3.56 6.84
CA SER A 26 -2.46 4.21 6.74
C SER A 26 -3.43 3.39 5.90
N ALA A 27 -4.72 3.49 6.22
CA ALA A 27 -5.80 2.83 5.49
C ALA A 27 -6.58 3.79 4.56
N THR A 28 -6.20 5.08 4.55
CA THR A 28 -6.87 6.13 3.76
C THR A 28 -5.83 7.05 3.11
N GLY A 29 -6.21 7.64 1.98
CA GLY A 29 -5.32 8.55 1.25
C GLY A 29 -4.97 9.82 2.02
N ASP A 30 -5.91 10.38 2.79
CA ASP A 30 -5.65 11.59 3.58
C ASP A 30 -4.64 11.34 4.71
N ASN A 31 -4.77 10.22 5.43
CA ASN A 31 -3.78 9.86 6.44
C ASN A 31 -2.41 9.56 5.81
N ALA A 32 -2.38 8.97 4.61
CA ALA A 32 -1.14 8.77 3.86
C ALA A 32 -0.44 10.11 3.56
N LEU A 33 -1.20 11.12 3.08
CA LEU A 33 -0.66 12.46 2.84
C LEU A 33 -0.13 13.11 4.10
N THR A 34 -0.87 13.05 5.21
CA THR A 34 -0.39 13.56 6.50
C THR A 34 0.93 12.92 6.91
N HIS A 35 1.11 11.61 6.73
CA HIS A 35 2.38 10.95 7.02
C HIS A 35 3.50 11.44 6.10
N LEU A 36 3.25 11.52 4.79
CA LEU A 36 4.23 11.95 3.79
C LEU A 36 4.72 13.40 4.02
N GLU A 37 3.89 14.25 4.61
CA GLU A 37 4.28 15.62 4.97
C GLU A 37 5.10 15.71 6.24
N GLN A 38 4.82 14.83 7.21
CA GLN A 38 5.44 14.90 8.54
C GLN A 38 6.77 14.15 8.62
N ARG A 39 7.08 13.29 7.64
CA ARG A 39 8.20 12.34 7.71
C ARG A 39 8.82 12.12 6.35
N TYR A 40 10.11 11.78 6.36
CA TYR A 40 10.83 11.34 5.16
C TYR A 40 10.76 9.82 5.01
N PHE A 41 10.41 9.39 3.80
CA PHE A 41 10.38 7.99 3.37
C PHE A 41 11.23 7.83 2.12
N ASP A 42 12.02 6.76 2.07
CA ASP A 42 12.82 6.40 0.90
C ASP A 42 11.96 5.74 -0.19
N LEU A 43 10.94 4.98 0.24
CA LEU A 43 10.00 4.23 -0.58
C LEU A 43 8.61 4.23 0.08
N ALA A 44 7.55 4.35 -0.72
CA ALA A 44 6.18 4.10 -0.27
C ALA A 44 5.49 3.01 -1.12
N PHE A 45 4.80 2.12 -0.43
CA PHE A 45 3.86 1.18 -1.01
C PHE A 45 2.47 1.80 -0.99
N ILE A 46 1.88 2.03 -2.16
CA ILE A 46 0.59 2.74 -2.28
C ILE A 46 -0.40 1.84 -3.01
N ASP A 47 -1.47 1.43 -2.31
CA ASP A 47 -2.59 0.73 -2.94
C ASP A 47 -3.41 1.72 -3.78
N ILE A 48 -3.66 1.36 -5.04
CA ILE A 48 -4.45 2.17 -5.97
C ILE A 48 -5.92 2.23 -5.55
N GLY A 49 -6.45 1.14 -4.99
CA GLY A 49 -7.85 0.94 -4.64
C GLY A 49 -8.17 1.19 -3.18
N ILE A 50 -7.67 2.29 -2.58
CA ILE A 50 -8.02 2.71 -1.22
C ILE A 50 -9.29 3.57 -1.19
N PRO A 51 -10.13 3.48 -0.13
CA PRO A 51 -11.32 4.30 0.01
C PRO A 51 -11.03 5.81 0.10
N GLY A 52 -11.95 6.62 -0.41
CA GLY A 52 -11.93 8.09 -0.30
C GLY A 52 -11.09 8.80 -1.37
N LYS A 53 -9.81 8.44 -1.50
CA LYS A 53 -8.87 9.04 -2.46
C LYS A 53 -7.98 7.95 -3.05
N THR A 54 -7.97 7.77 -4.35
CA THR A 54 -7.19 6.70 -5.00
C THR A 54 -5.69 6.87 -4.74
N GLY A 55 -4.93 5.78 -4.81
CA GLY A 55 -3.47 5.83 -4.64
C GLY A 55 -2.78 6.77 -5.63
N VAL A 56 -3.32 6.90 -6.84
CA VAL A 56 -2.81 7.84 -7.86
C VAL A 56 -3.04 9.30 -7.45
N GLU A 57 -4.20 9.62 -6.89
CA GLU A 57 -4.51 10.97 -6.40
C GLU A 57 -3.62 11.37 -5.23
N VAL A 58 -3.35 10.45 -4.30
CA VAL A 58 -2.38 10.65 -3.21
C VAL A 58 -1.00 11.02 -3.76
N VAL A 59 -0.51 10.25 -4.73
CA VAL A 59 0.81 10.48 -5.33
C VAL A 59 0.87 11.82 -6.06
N ARG A 60 -0.16 12.13 -6.86
CA ARG A 60 -0.25 13.41 -7.58
C ARG A 60 -0.23 14.59 -6.61
N GLU A 61 -0.96 14.49 -5.51
CA GLU A 61 -1.03 15.52 -4.49
C GLU A 61 0.31 15.66 -3.74
N ALA A 62 0.95 14.55 -3.36
CA ALA A 62 2.27 14.57 -2.73
C ALA A 62 3.33 15.25 -3.63
N ILE A 63 3.36 14.91 -4.93
CA ILE A 63 4.23 15.55 -5.91
C ILE A 63 3.94 17.05 -6.01
N SER A 64 2.66 17.45 -6.04
CA SER A 64 2.27 18.87 -6.09
C SER A 64 2.72 19.67 -4.87
N ARG A 65 2.91 18.99 -3.72
CA ARG A 65 3.41 19.54 -2.46
C ARG A 65 4.95 19.50 -2.36
N GLY A 66 5.64 19.08 -3.42
CA GLY A 66 7.11 19.02 -3.49
C GLY A 66 7.73 17.82 -2.77
N ILE A 67 6.93 16.83 -2.38
CA ILE A 67 7.41 15.62 -1.72
C ILE A 67 8.11 14.72 -2.75
N LYS A 68 9.38 14.42 -2.51
CA LYS A 68 10.17 13.48 -3.33
C LYS A 68 10.10 12.09 -2.72
N LEU A 69 9.68 11.11 -3.50
CA LEU A 69 9.42 9.75 -3.02
C LEU A 69 9.51 8.73 -4.15
N HIS A 70 10.15 7.58 -3.91
CA HIS A 70 9.99 6.41 -4.77
C HIS A 70 8.70 5.68 -4.41
N ILE A 71 7.95 5.23 -5.41
CA ILE A 71 6.61 4.66 -5.21
C ILE A 71 6.53 3.29 -5.86
N LEU A 72 5.98 2.33 -5.11
CA LEU A 72 5.54 1.04 -5.63
C LEU A 72 4.01 0.97 -5.50
N PHE A 73 3.32 0.93 -6.62
CA PHE A 73 1.86 0.77 -6.62
C PHE A 73 1.46 -0.68 -6.37
N LEU A 74 0.52 -0.86 -5.45
CA LEU A 74 -0.12 -2.14 -5.19
C LEU A 74 -1.46 -2.19 -5.94
N LEU A 75 -1.65 -3.26 -6.69
CA LEU A 75 -2.86 -3.52 -7.47
C LEU A 75 -3.50 -4.80 -6.96
N ARG A 76 -4.80 -4.77 -6.75
CA ARG A 76 -5.56 -6.00 -6.57
C ARG A 76 -5.65 -6.72 -7.90
N HIS A 77 -5.36 -8.02 -7.88
CA HIS A 77 -5.72 -8.89 -8.98
C HIS A 77 -7.25 -8.95 -9.07
N PHE A 78 -7.81 -8.53 -10.20
CA PHE A 78 -9.22 -8.70 -10.51
C PHE A 78 -9.35 -9.88 -11.47
N PRO A 79 -9.86 -11.05 -11.01
CA PRO A 79 -10.11 -12.15 -11.91
C PRO A 79 -11.17 -11.73 -12.93
N ILE A 80 -10.84 -11.85 -14.21
CA ILE A 80 -11.77 -11.55 -15.29
C ILE A 80 -12.82 -12.68 -15.32
N MET A 81 -14.09 -12.34 -15.13
CA MET A 81 -15.18 -13.32 -15.20
C MET A 81 -15.15 -14.02 -16.58
N GLY A 82 -15.03 -15.35 -16.57
CA GLY A 82 -14.92 -16.17 -17.77
C GLY A 82 -13.58 -16.91 -17.92
N GLN A 83 -12.54 -16.54 -17.16
CA GLN A 83 -11.35 -17.40 -17.04
C GLN A 83 -11.62 -18.52 -16.02
N LYS A 84 -11.81 -19.75 -16.52
CA LYS A 84 -11.60 -20.95 -15.71
C LYS A 84 -10.11 -21.01 -15.38
N HIS A 85 -9.72 -20.60 -14.18
CA HIS A 85 -8.43 -21.02 -13.65
C HIS A 85 -8.53 -22.51 -13.34
N SER A 86 -8.11 -23.36 -14.28
CA SER A 86 -7.82 -24.75 -13.98
C SER A 86 -6.66 -24.77 -12.98
N ASN A 87 -6.99 -25.12 -11.73
CA ASN A 87 -6.15 -25.60 -10.63
C ASN A 87 -4.71 -25.10 -10.56
N LEU A 88 -4.38 -24.42 -9.46
CA LEU A 88 -3.20 -24.73 -8.66
C LEU A 88 -3.60 -24.55 -7.19
N GLU A 89 -4.01 -25.64 -6.54
CA GLU A 89 -3.94 -25.75 -5.09
C GLU A 89 -2.46 -25.90 -4.72
N LEU A 90 -1.96 -25.00 -3.88
CA LEU A 90 -0.77 -25.17 -3.06
C LEU A 90 -1.15 -24.89 -1.61
#